data_AF-A0AAV0X901-F1
#
_entry.id   AF-A0AAV0X901-F1
#
_cell.length_a   1.000
_cell.length_b   1.000
_cell.length_c   1.000
_cell.angle_alpha   90.00
_cell.angle_beta   90.00
_cell.angle_gamma   90.00
#
_symmetry.space_group_name_H-M   'P 1'
#
loop_
_entity.id
_entity.type
_entity.pdbx_description
1 polymer ?
#
loop_
_entity_poly.entity_id
_entity_poly.type
_entity_poly.pdbx_seq_one_letter_code
_entity_poly.pdbx_strand_id
1 'polypeptide(L)'
;MIEQNKLHIPENFVFGGDEAFPLKSYLMRPYPRRELNTDCKIFNHRLSRARRTVENAFGILVSRFRVFEKPIATSVPTAVKIVKTACASHNWLQTRSDSNYFSLGIIDKEDLEHYTFTPGSWREESKSNGLIQLQPLSPRFPDRSARELRNYYCNYFNGVLAVPWQNEIIR
;
A
#
# COMPACT_ATOMS: atom_id res chain seq x y z
N MET A 1 20.69 -0.30 -2.55
CA MET A 1 20.32 0.34 -1.27
C MET A 1 19.53 -0.62 -0.38
N ILE A 2 18.38 -1.14 -0.84
CA ILE A 2 17.63 -2.19 -0.13
C ILE A 2 18.38 -3.54 -0.16
N GLU A 3 18.90 -3.93 -1.32
CA GLU A 3 19.69 -5.17 -1.50
C GLU A 3 21.03 -5.18 -0.73
N GLN A 4 21.47 -4.02 -0.23
CA GLN A 4 22.68 -3.88 0.58
C GLN A 4 22.35 -3.82 2.09
N ASN A 5 21.11 -4.12 2.47
CA ASN A 5 20.56 -4.00 3.82
C ASN A 5 20.89 -2.68 4.55
N LYS A 6 21.02 -1.56 3.81
CA LYS A 6 21.33 -0.24 4.40
C LYS A 6 20.21 0.31 5.28
N LEU A 7 19.02 -0.28 5.21
CA LEU A 7 17.86 0.09 6.01
C LEU A 7 17.73 -0.76 7.29
N HIS A 8 18.66 -1.70 7.54
CA HIS A 8 18.63 -2.61 8.70
C HIS A 8 17.27 -3.28 8.87
N ILE A 9 16.75 -3.85 7.79
CA ILE A 9 15.45 -4.52 7.79
C ILE A 9 15.59 -5.77 8.68
N PRO A 10 14.72 -5.97 9.68
CA PRO A 10 14.83 -7.13 10.55
C PRO A 10 14.65 -8.43 9.76
N GLU A 11 15.23 -9.52 10.27
CA GLU A 11 15.07 -10.83 9.65
C GLU A 11 13.59 -11.23 9.59
N ASN A 12 13.18 -11.88 8.50
CA ASN A 12 11.79 -12.24 8.21
C ASN A 12 10.83 -11.05 8.03
N PHE A 13 11.34 -9.85 7.71
CA PHE A 13 10.51 -8.75 7.25
C PHE A 13 10.62 -8.57 5.74
N VAL A 14 9.50 -8.21 5.12
CA VAL A 14 9.39 -7.95 3.68
C VAL A 14 8.59 -6.68 3.46
N PHE A 15 8.94 -5.92 2.43
CA PHE A 15 8.10 -4.83 1.96
C PHE A 15 6.88 -5.38 1.22
N GLY A 16 5.72 -4.77 1.41
CA GLY A 16 4.54 -5.04 0.60
C GLY A 16 4.56 -4.20 -0.69
N GLY A 17 4.57 -4.87 -1.83
CA GLY A 17 4.50 -4.28 -3.16
C GLY A 17 3.19 -4.60 -3.87
N ASP A 18 2.90 -3.82 -4.91
CA ASP A 18 1.86 -4.13 -5.88
C ASP A 18 2.36 -5.09 -6.99
N GLU A 19 1.49 -5.41 -7.95
CA GLU A 19 1.79 -6.32 -9.05
C GLU A 19 2.85 -5.79 -10.04
N ALA A 20 3.07 -4.47 -10.09
CA ALA A 20 4.05 -3.84 -10.98
C ALA A 20 5.50 -4.08 -10.52
N PHE A 21 5.70 -4.38 -9.23
CA PHE A 21 7.01 -4.72 -8.69
C PHE A 21 7.38 -6.19 -8.92
N PRO A 22 8.68 -6.52 -9.03
CA PRO A 22 9.13 -7.91 -9.04
C PRO A 22 9.03 -8.55 -7.65
N LEU A 23 8.77 -9.85 -7.60
CA LEU A 23 8.85 -10.62 -6.35
C LEU A 23 10.33 -10.86 -5.98
N LYS A 24 10.72 -10.47 -4.76
CA LYS A 24 12.08 -10.62 -4.21
C LYS A 24 12.02 -11.16 -2.79
N SER A 25 13.16 -11.61 -2.26
CA SER A 25 13.28 -12.07 -0.86
C SER A 25 12.94 -10.97 0.17
N TYR A 26 13.05 -9.69 -0.21
CA TYR A 26 12.71 -8.53 0.62
C TYR A 26 11.46 -7.78 0.14
N LEU A 27 10.84 -8.17 -0.99
CA LEU A 27 9.71 -7.47 -1.60
C LEU A 27 8.63 -8.48 -2.00
N MET A 28 7.56 -8.49 -1.22
CA MET A 28 6.41 -9.34 -1.40
C MET A 28 5.41 -8.70 -2.36
N ARG A 29 4.87 -9.47 -3.29
CA ARG A 29 3.84 -9.01 -4.23
C ARG A 29 2.71 -10.04 -4.31
N PRO A 30 1.49 -9.63 -4.75
CA PRO A 30 0.39 -10.57 -4.90
C PRO A 30 0.71 -11.71 -5.87
N TYR A 31 0.00 -12.82 -5.73
CA TYR A 31 -0.06 -13.83 -6.77
C TYR A 31 -0.64 -13.21 -8.05
N PRO A 32 -0.07 -13.51 -9.23
CA PRO A 32 -0.60 -13.01 -10.50
C PRO A 32 -2.06 -13.40 -10.67
N ARG A 33 -2.88 -12.52 -11.24
CA ARG A 33 -4.35 -12.69 -11.31
C ARG A 33 -4.87 -13.89 -12.13
N ARG A 34 -3.98 -14.69 -12.73
CA ARG A 34 -4.36 -15.88 -13.51
C ARG A 34 -4.52 -17.08 -12.59
N GLU A 35 -5.71 -17.69 -12.61
CA GLU A 35 -6.02 -18.98 -11.95
C GLU A 35 -5.73 -19.00 -10.43
N LEU A 36 -6.16 -17.94 -9.71
CA LEU A 36 -5.99 -17.87 -8.26
C LEU A 36 -6.92 -18.86 -7.55
N ASN A 37 -6.33 -19.80 -6.81
CA ASN A 37 -7.07 -20.60 -5.82
C ASN A 37 -7.49 -19.73 -4.62
N THR A 38 -8.36 -20.27 -3.76
CA THR A 38 -8.91 -19.54 -2.61
C THR A 38 -7.82 -18.96 -1.71
N ASP A 39 -6.79 -19.75 -1.38
CA ASP A 39 -5.69 -19.29 -0.53
C ASP A 39 -4.95 -18.08 -1.12
N CYS A 40 -4.66 -18.13 -2.42
CA CYS A 40 -3.98 -17.04 -3.11
C CYS A 40 -4.86 -15.78 -3.15
N LYS A 41 -6.19 -15.93 -3.28
CA LYS A 41 -7.13 -14.80 -3.19
C LYS A 41 -7.14 -14.18 -1.79
N ILE A 42 -7.22 -15.00 -0.73
CA ILE A 42 -7.16 -14.54 0.67
C ILE A 42 -5.85 -13.77 0.91
N PHE A 43 -4.72 -14.36 0.55
CA PHE A 43 -3.41 -13.72 0.73
C PHE A 43 -3.31 -12.40 -0.05
N ASN A 44 -3.74 -12.37 -1.31
CA ASN A 44 -3.75 -11.14 -2.12
C ASN A 44 -4.60 -10.05 -1.47
N HIS A 45 -5.77 -10.41 -0.93
CA HIS A 45 -6.63 -9.48 -0.22
C HIS A 45 -5.95 -8.94 1.03
N ARG A 46 -5.36 -9.80 1.87
CA ARG A 46 -4.60 -9.38 3.07
C ARG A 46 -3.43 -8.47 2.75
N LEU A 47 -2.67 -8.78 1.70
CA LEU A 47 -1.59 -7.92 1.23
C LEU A 47 -2.12 -6.57 0.74
N SER A 48 -3.27 -6.55 0.05
CA SER A 48 -3.93 -5.30 -0.34
C SER A 48 -4.38 -4.49 0.87
N ARG A 49 -4.96 -5.13 1.89
CA ARG A 49 -5.35 -4.48 3.14
C ARG A 49 -4.18 -3.81 3.84
N ALA A 50 -3.04 -4.49 3.93
CA ALA A 50 -1.82 -3.90 4.50
C ALA A 50 -1.36 -2.65 3.72
N ARG A 51 -1.51 -2.64 2.39
CA ARG A 51 -1.17 -1.49 1.54
C ARG A 51 -2.18 -0.34 1.62
N ARG A 52 -3.45 -0.58 1.93
CA ARG A 52 -4.50 0.47 2.01
C ARG A 52 -4.12 1.60 2.97
N THR A 53 -3.41 1.33 4.06
CA THR A 53 -2.96 2.37 4.99
C THR A 53 -2.00 3.36 4.32
N VAL A 54 -1.02 2.88 3.56
CA VAL A 54 -0.08 3.77 2.86
C VAL A 54 -0.74 4.46 1.67
N GLU A 55 -1.65 3.77 0.96
CA GLU A 55 -2.45 4.37 -0.12
C GLU A 55 -3.31 5.53 0.38
N ASN A 56 -4.02 5.37 1.49
CA ASN A 56 -4.79 6.44 2.13
C ASN A 56 -3.89 7.64 2.48
N ALA A 57 -2.71 7.39 3.06
CA ALA A 57 -1.80 8.47 3.44
C ALA A 57 -1.33 9.29 2.23
N PHE A 58 -0.90 8.63 1.15
CA PHE A 58 -0.51 9.32 -0.09
C PHE A 58 -1.69 10.02 -0.75
N GLY A 59 -2.85 9.37 -0.80
CA GLY A 59 -4.08 9.94 -1.34
C GLY A 59 -4.49 11.23 -0.66
N ILE A 60 -4.47 11.25 0.68
CA ILE A 60 -4.73 12.45 1.48
C ILE A 60 -3.68 13.53 1.20
N LEU A 61 -2.39 13.16 1.15
CA LEU A 61 -1.35 14.14 0.85
C LEU A 61 -1.57 14.79 -0.51
N VAL A 62 -1.92 14.02 -1.54
CA VAL A 62 -2.23 14.53 -2.88
C VAL A 62 -3.44 15.45 -2.85
N SER A 63 -4.55 15.02 -2.25
CA SER A 63 -5.78 15.81 -2.24
C SER A 63 -5.65 17.11 -1.43
N ARG A 64 -4.81 17.10 -0.38
CA ARG A 64 -4.57 18.29 0.47
C ARG A 64 -3.51 19.23 -0.08
N PHE A 65 -2.45 18.69 -0.67
CA PHE A 65 -1.31 19.48 -1.13
C PHE A 65 -1.16 19.31 -2.63
N ARG A 66 -1.73 20.26 -3.37
CA ARG A 66 -1.74 20.31 -4.85
C ARG A 66 -0.36 20.19 -5.50
N VAL A 67 0.72 20.47 -4.75
CA VAL A 67 2.10 20.26 -5.21
C VAL A 67 2.36 18.80 -5.64
N PHE A 68 1.64 17.83 -5.08
CA PHE A 68 1.75 16.42 -5.45
C PHE A 68 0.83 15.99 -6.59
N GLU A 69 -0.07 16.85 -7.07
CA GLU A 69 -0.95 16.53 -8.21
C GLU A 69 -0.21 16.44 -9.54
N LYS A 70 1.02 16.96 -9.59
CA LYS A 70 1.90 17.01 -10.76
C LYS A 70 3.32 16.61 -10.36
N PRO A 71 4.16 16.18 -11.33
CA PRO A 71 5.59 15.98 -11.07
C PRO A 71 6.22 17.23 -10.44
N ILE A 72 6.98 17.03 -9.35
CA ILE A 72 7.62 18.13 -8.62
C ILE A 72 8.86 18.58 -9.38
N ALA A 73 8.73 19.64 -10.18
CA ALA A 73 9.80 20.21 -11.00
C ALA A 73 10.84 21.00 -10.16
N THR A 74 11.53 20.33 -9.24
CA THR A 74 12.58 20.91 -8.38
C THR A 74 13.74 19.93 -8.18
N SER A 75 14.83 20.37 -7.54
CA SER A 75 15.93 19.48 -7.18
C SER A 75 15.49 18.45 -6.12
N VAL A 76 16.13 17.28 -6.10
CA VAL A 76 15.84 16.22 -5.12
C VAL A 76 15.89 16.72 -3.66
N PRO A 77 16.91 17.51 -3.23
CA PRO A 77 16.93 18.04 -1.86
C PRO A 77 15.73 18.94 -1.54
N THR A 78 15.25 19.72 -2.52
CA THR A 78 14.06 20.57 -2.36
C THR A 78 12.80 19.74 -2.32
N ALA A 79 12.65 18.74 -3.20
CA ALA A 79 11.52 17.81 -3.17
C ALA A 79 11.40 17.09 -1.81
N VAL A 80 12.53 16.65 -1.23
CA VAL A 80 12.55 16.05 0.12
C VAL A 80 12.05 17.03 1.18
N LYS A 81 12.44 18.31 1.09
CA LYS A 81 11.92 19.35 2.00
C LYS A 81 10.42 19.56 1.82
N ILE A 82 9.93 19.61 0.59
CA ILE A 82 8.49 19.75 0.29
C ILE A 82 7.69 18.61 0.94
N VAL A 83 8.13 17.36 0.75
CA VAL A 83 7.47 16.19 1.37
C VAL A 83 7.46 16.30 2.89
N LYS A 84 8.60 16.61 3.51
CA LYS A 84 8.69 16.76 4.98
C LYS A 84 7.79 17.88 5.50
N THR A 85 7.76 19.03 4.83
CA THR A 85 6.90 20.16 5.20
C THR A 85 5.44 19.79 5.07
N ALA A 86 5.02 19.10 4.00
CA ALA A 86 3.64 18.63 3.86
C ALA A 86 3.23 17.69 5.00
N CYS A 87 4.07 16.71 5.36
CA CYS A 87 3.81 15.82 6.49
C CYS A 87 3.70 16.59 7.83
N ALA A 88 4.62 17.52 8.09
CA ALA A 88 4.60 18.32 9.31
C ALA A 88 3.34 19.20 9.39
N SER A 89 2.98 19.86 8.30
CA SER A 89 1.76 20.67 8.19
C SER A 89 0.50 19.81 8.37
N HIS A 90 0.47 18.61 7.78
CA HIS A 90 -0.64 17.67 7.95
C HIS A 90 -0.85 17.31 9.42
N ASN A 91 0.21 16.88 10.11
CA ASN A 91 0.16 16.51 11.53
C ASN A 91 -0.26 17.68 12.41
N TRP A 92 0.26 18.87 12.13
CA TRP A 92 -0.10 20.09 12.88
C TRP A 92 -1.57 20.46 12.69
N LEU A 93 -2.08 20.41 11.45
CA LEU A 93 -3.48 20.67 11.15
C LEU A 93 -4.39 19.63 11.81
N GLN A 94 -4.03 18.35 11.77
CA GLN A 94 -4.78 17.28 12.45
C GLN A 94 -4.87 17.51 13.96
N THR A 95 -3.85 18.12 14.58
CA THR A 95 -3.84 18.39 16.03
C THR A 95 -4.70 19.60 16.41
N ARG A 96 -4.91 20.57 15.50
CA ARG A 96 -5.54 21.87 15.84
C ARG A 96 -6.93 22.10 15.25
N SER A 97 -7.38 21.24 14.34
CA SER A 97 -8.62 21.48 13.60
C SER A 97 -9.82 20.80 14.28
N ASP A 98 -10.88 21.58 14.50
CA ASP A 98 -12.21 21.08 14.83
C ASP A 98 -12.82 20.41 13.59
N SER A 99 -12.93 19.08 13.61
CA SER A 99 -13.68 18.16 12.72
C SER A 99 -13.56 18.27 11.18
N ASN A 100 -13.04 19.37 10.62
CA ASN A 100 -13.18 19.74 9.22
C ASN A 100 -11.94 19.39 8.38
N TYR A 101 -10.76 19.30 8.99
CA TYR A 101 -9.54 18.91 8.27
C TYR A 101 -9.54 17.42 7.93
N PHE A 102 -10.07 16.60 8.83
CA PHE A 102 -10.14 15.15 8.70
C PHE A 102 -11.58 14.69 8.90
N SER A 103 -12.44 14.97 7.91
CA SER A 103 -13.85 14.60 7.98
C SER A 103 -14.05 13.07 7.89
N LEU A 104 -15.13 12.58 8.51
CA LEU A 104 -15.55 11.20 8.34
C LEU A 104 -15.83 10.92 6.86
N GLY A 105 -15.06 10.02 6.27
CA GLY A 105 -15.23 9.59 4.87
C GLY A 105 -14.05 9.93 3.96
N ILE A 106 -13.05 10.68 4.44
CA ILE A 106 -11.84 10.92 3.64
C ILE A 106 -11.11 9.61 3.37
N ILE A 107 -10.90 8.77 4.38
CA ILE A 107 -10.19 7.48 4.25
C ILE A 107 -11.11 6.34 3.83
N ASP A 108 -10.51 5.32 3.22
CA ASP A 108 -11.17 4.04 2.99
C ASP A 108 -11.68 3.44 4.31
N LYS A 109 -12.89 2.87 4.26
CA LYS A 109 -13.50 2.12 5.37
C LYS A 109 -13.77 0.69 4.95
N GLU A 110 -13.47 -0.23 5.85
CA GLU A 110 -13.86 -1.63 5.73
C GLU A 110 -14.84 -1.98 6.83
N ASP A 111 -15.99 -2.50 6.41
CA ASP A 111 -16.96 -3.10 7.30
C ASP A 111 -16.69 -4.61 7.35
N LEU A 112 -16.25 -5.11 8.50
CA LEU A 112 -15.95 -6.52 8.71
C LEU A 112 -17.18 -7.35 9.05
N GLU A 113 -18.30 -6.73 9.42
CA GLU A 113 -19.56 -7.41 9.72
C GLU A 113 -20.32 -7.68 8.42
N HIS A 114 -20.37 -6.68 7.53
CA HIS A 114 -21.04 -6.78 6.24
C HIS A 114 -20.09 -7.14 5.09
N TYR A 115 -18.79 -7.29 5.37
CA TYR A 115 -17.73 -7.56 4.38
C TYR A 115 -17.70 -6.53 3.24
N THR A 116 -18.07 -5.29 3.52
CA THR A 116 -18.11 -4.22 2.51
C THR A 116 -16.91 -3.30 2.59
N PHE A 117 -16.56 -2.71 1.46
CA PHE A 117 -15.50 -1.72 1.35
C PHE A 117 -16.09 -0.41 0.82
N THR A 118 -15.93 0.66 1.58
CA THR A 118 -16.31 2.01 1.16
C THR A 118 -15.04 2.79 0.81
N PRO A 119 -14.85 3.21 -0.45
CA PRO A 119 -13.70 4.02 -0.83
C PRO A 119 -13.76 5.40 -0.16
N GLY A 120 -12.59 5.90 0.24
CA GLY A 120 -12.45 7.24 0.80
C GLY A 120 -12.62 8.34 -0.26
N SER A 121 -13.15 9.50 0.13
CA SER A 121 -13.42 10.63 -0.78
C SER A 121 -12.17 11.16 -1.48
N TRP A 122 -10.96 10.95 -0.91
CA TRP A 122 -9.72 11.35 -1.57
C TRP A 122 -9.55 10.67 -2.93
N ARG A 123 -10.15 9.48 -3.14
CA ARG A 123 -10.10 8.74 -4.40
C ARG A 123 -10.87 9.43 -5.53
N GLU A 124 -11.88 10.24 -5.21
CA GLU A 124 -12.66 11.00 -6.20
C GLU A 124 -11.99 12.33 -6.57
N GLU A 125 -11.37 12.98 -5.59
CA GLU A 125 -10.63 14.24 -5.75
C GLU A 125 -9.31 14.03 -6.51
N SER A 126 -8.71 12.84 -6.40
CA SER A 126 -7.39 12.50 -6.96
C SER A 126 -7.45 12.05 -8.43
N LYS A 127 -7.98 12.89 -9.34
CA LYS A 127 -7.71 12.73 -10.80
C LYS A 127 -6.34 13.32 -11.17
N SER A 128 -5.33 13.02 -10.38
CA SER A 128 -4.01 13.65 -10.47
C SER A 128 -3.03 12.83 -11.32
N ASN A 129 -2.17 13.51 -12.09
CA ASN A 129 -1.14 12.88 -12.92
C ASN A 129 0.24 12.86 -12.24
N GLY A 130 0.34 13.30 -10.98
CA GLY A 130 1.60 13.46 -10.27
C GLY A 130 2.14 12.18 -9.64
N LEU A 131 1.26 11.34 -9.08
CA LEU A 131 1.57 10.00 -8.60
C LEU A 131 1.01 8.96 -9.57
N ILE A 132 1.80 8.63 -10.59
CA ILE A 132 1.40 7.71 -11.65
C ILE A 132 1.57 6.27 -11.16
N GLN A 133 0.61 5.40 -11.46
CA GLN A 133 0.74 3.97 -11.22
C GLN A 133 1.93 3.42 -12.02
N LEU A 134 2.81 2.68 -11.35
CA LEU A 134 4.02 2.17 -11.97
C LEU A 134 3.67 1.16 -13.07
N GLN A 135 4.35 1.27 -14.21
CA GLN A 135 4.30 0.21 -15.21
C GLN A 135 5.04 -1.02 -14.69
N PRO A 136 4.58 -2.24 -15.01
CA PRO A 136 5.25 -3.46 -14.60
C PRO A 136 6.71 -3.45 -15.04
N LEU A 137 7.62 -3.55 -14.07
CA LEU A 137 9.03 -3.76 -14.37
C LEU A 137 9.18 -5.13 -15.05
N SER A 138 9.97 -5.16 -16.14
CA SER A 138 10.16 -6.32 -17.02
C SER A 138 10.28 -7.64 -16.24
N PRO A 139 9.61 -8.73 -16.66
CA PRO A 139 9.47 -9.93 -15.85
C PRO A 139 10.80 -10.67 -15.76
N ARG A 140 11.58 -10.38 -14.71
CA ARG A 140 12.56 -11.35 -14.23
C ARG A 140 11.79 -12.44 -13.51
N PHE A 141 11.96 -13.69 -13.94
CA PHE A 141 11.43 -14.83 -13.22
C PHE A 141 11.86 -14.71 -11.75
N PRO A 142 10.90 -14.75 -10.80
CA PRO A 142 11.25 -14.60 -9.41
C PRO A 142 12.11 -15.77 -8.99
N ASP A 143 13.14 -15.45 -8.20
CA ASP A 143 14.02 -16.43 -7.62
C ASP A 143 13.18 -17.49 -6.86
N ARG A 144 13.63 -18.74 -6.90
CA ARG A 144 12.94 -19.86 -6.26
C ARG A 144 12.70 -19.57 -4.79
N SER A 145 13.71 -19.04 -4.10
CA SER A 145 13.64 -18.64 -2.69
C SER A 145 12.50 -17.63 -2.42
N ALA A 146 12.33 -16.64 -3.29
CA ALA A 146 11.30 -15.61 -3.14
C ALA A 146 9.88 -16.18 -3.33
N ARG A 147 9.71 -17.17 -4.21
CA ARG A 147 8.44 -17.88 -4.39
C ARG A 147 8.11 -18.75 -3.17
N GLU A 148 9.10 -19.47 -2.66
CA GLU A 148 8.95 -20.30 -1.46
C GLU A 148 8.60 -19.42 -0.25
N LEU A 149 9.26 -18.27 -0.08
CA LEU A 149 8.95 -17.31 0.97
C LEU A 149 7.53 -16.76 0.85
N ARG A 150 7.06 -16.42 -0.35
CA ARG A 150 5.66 -16.00 -0.56
C ARG A 150 4.69 -17.10 -0.16
N ASN A 151 4.94 -18.33 -0.59
CA ASN A 151 4.08 -19.48 -0.26
C ASN A 151 4.08 -19.75 1.25
N TYR A 152 5.23 -19.61 1.91
CA TYR A 152 5.34 -19.68 3.36
C TYR A 152 4.44 -18.64 4.03
N TYR A 153 4.53 -17.36 3.65
CA TYR A 153 3.67 -16.32 4.20
C TYR A 153 2.20 -16.53 3.88
N CYS A 154 1.87 -17.00 2.67
CA CYS A 154 0.50 -17.36 2.29
C CYS A 154 -0.08 -18.39 3.28
N ASN A 155 0.63 -19.49 3.51
CA ASN A 155 0.21 -20.53 4.44
C ASN A 155 0.17 -20.04 5.89
N TYR A 156 1.18 -19.26 6.30
CA TYR A 156 1.28 -18.74 7.66
C TYR A 156 0.13 -17.77 7.97
N PHE A 157 -0.16 -16.84 7.07
CA PHE A 157 -1.27 -15.91 7.24
C PHE A 157 -2.61 -16.60 7.14
N ASN A 158 -2.84 -17.44 6.13
CA ASN A 158 -4.14 -18.08 5.95
C ASN A 158 -4.42 -19.17 7.00
N GLY A 159 -3.38 -19.73 7.61
CA GLY A 159 -3.48 -20.77 8.65
C GLY A 159 -3.26 -20.22 10.07
N VAL A 160 -2.00 -20.09 10.49
CA VAL A 160 -1.63 -19.75 11.88
C VAL A 160 -2.21 -18.39 12.29
N LEU A 161 -2.13 -17.40 11.40
CA LEU A 161 -2.68 -16.05 11.63
C LEU A 161 -4.00 -15.85 10.88
N ALA A 162 -4.78 -16.91 10.73
CA ALA A 162 -6.12 -16.85 10.15
C ALA A 162 -6.98 -15.85 10.89
N VAL A 163 -7.80 -15.12 10.15
CA VAL A 163 -8.71 -14.11 10.69
C VAL A 163 -10.15 -14.43 10.31
N PRO A 164 -11.15 -14.17 11.19
CA PRO A 164 -12.52 -14.68 10.99
C PRO A 164 -13.17 -14.29 9.67
N TRP A 165 -12.88 -13.09 9.17
CA TRP A 165 -13.46 -12.51 7.96
C TRP A 165 -12.80 -13.00 6.65
N GLN A 166 -11.68 -13.73 6.72
CA GLN A 166 -10.84 -13.96 5.53
C GLN A 166 -11.50 -14.83 4.45
N ASN A 167 -12.39 -15.75 4.84
CA ASN A 167 -13.08 -16.62 3.89
C ASN A 167 -14.32 -15.96 3.28
N GLU A 168 -14.99 -15.11 4.04
CA GLU A 168 -16.23 -14.45 3.62
C GLU A 168 -15.94 -13.33 2.60
N ILE A 169 -14.80 -12.66 2.72
CA ILE A 169 -14.44 -11.52 1.84
C ILE A 169 -14.00 -11.94 0.43
N ILE A 170 -13.86 -13.25 0.18
CA ILE A 170 -13.40 -13.83 -1.09
C ILE A 170 -14.53 -14.54 -1.85
N ARG A 171 -15.72 -14.67 -1.24
CA ARG A 171 -16.93 -15.20 -1.88
C ARG A 171 -17.44 -14.22 -2.94
#